data_AF-A0A1L3SWH9-F1
#
_entry.id   AF-A0A1L3SWH9-F1
#
_cell.length_a   1.000
_cell.length_b   1.000
_cell.length_c   1.000
_cell.angle_alpha   90.00
_cell.angle_beta   90.00
_cell.angle_gamma   90.00
#
_symmetry.space_group_name_H-M   'P 1'
#
loop_
_entity.id
_entity.type
_entity.pdbx_description
1 polymer ?
#
loop_
_entity_poly.entity_id
_entity_poly.type
_entity_poly.pdbx_seq_one_letter_code
_entity_poly.pdbx_strand_id
1 'polypeptide(L)'
;MNIPLKKHHADWIAEQVRVGRYASETEAIEDALAAMIADDEDVLRLREKLRRSEEDIAAGRVVPADDAFFDRLHKRVEAIAAEKRK
;
A
#
# COMPACT_ATOMS: atom_id res chain seq x y z
N MET A 1 -14.03 -23.24 12.08
CA MET A 1 -14.65 -21.90 12.07
C MET A 1 -15.89 -21.99 11.18
N ASN A 2 -17.06 -21.52 11.60
CA ASN A 2 -18.27 -21.57 10.77
C ASN A 2 -18.71 -20.14 10.42
N ILE A 3 -18.25 -19.65 9.26
CA ILE A 3 -18.63 -18.34 8.74
C ILE A 3 -19.67 -18.57 7.64
N PRO A 4 -20.93 -18.13 7.83
CA PRO A 4 -21.94 -18.26 6.78
C PRO A 4 -21.58 -17.32 5.62
N LEU A 5 -21.25 -17.90 4.48
CA LEU A 5 -20.97 -17.17 3.25
C LEU A 5 -22.23 -17.06 2.39
N LYS A 6 -22.37 -15.94 1.67
CA LYS A 6 -23.36 -15.86 0.58
C LYS A 6 -23.02 -16.91 -0.48
N LYS A 7 -24.04 -17.52 -1.08
CA LYS A 7 -23.89 -18.59 -2.09
C LYS A 7 -22.83 -18.26 -3.15
N HIS A 8 -22.85 -17.04 -3.70
CA HIS A 8 -21.88 -16.65 -4.74
C HIS A 8 -20.41 -16.69 -4.28
N HIS A 9 -20.11 -16.36 -3.01
CA HIS A 9 -18.75 -16.43 -2.48
C HIS A 9 -18.32 -17.89 -2.27
N ALA A 10 -19.22 -18.72 -1.75
CA ALA A 10 -18.97 -20.15 -1.58
C ALA A 10 -18.71 -20.83 -2.93
N ASP A 11 -19.55 -20.53 -3.94
CA ASP A 11 -19.38 -21.04 -5.30
C ASP A 11 -18.03 -20.62 -5.90
N TRP A 12 -17.62 -19.36 -5.68
CA TRP A 12 -16.33 -18.85 -6.16
C TRP A 12 -15.14 -19.52 -5.45
N ILE A 13 -15.19 -19.70 -4.13
CA ILE A 13 -14.12 -20.37 -3.35
C ILE A 13 -13.99 -21.83 -3.78
N ALA A 14 -15.11 -22.54 -3.88
CA ALA A 14 -15.12 -23.93 -4.33
C ALA A 14 -14.51 -24.07 -5.73
N GLU A 15 -14.78 -23.13 -6.64
CA GLU A 15 -14.16 -23.08 -7.95
C GLU A 15 -12.64 -22.88 -7.87
N GLN A 16 -12.15 -21.97 -7.02
CA GLN A 16 -10.70 -21.77 -6.86
C GLN A 16 -9.97 -23.01 -6.33
N VAL A 17 -10.61 -23.77 -5.44
CA VAL A 17 -10.07 -25.06 -4.97
C VAL A 17 -10.11 -26.09 -6.10
N ARG A 18 -11.23 -26.17 -6.85
CA ARG A 18 -11.41 -27.12 -7.96
C ARG A 18 -10.37 -26.96 -9.07
N VAL A 19 -9.99 -25.72 -9.39
CA VAL A 19 -8.96 -25.43 -10.40
C VAL A 19 -7.52 -25.55 -9.85
N GLY A 20 -7.36 -25.92 -8.58
CA GLY A 20 -6.07 -26.14 -7.94
C GLY A 20 -5.32 -24.86 -7.58
N ARG A 21 -6.02 -23.71 -7.51
CA ARG A 21 -5.40 -22.44 -7.07
C ARG A 21 -5.11 -22.45 -5.57
N TYR A 22 -5.98 -23.08 -4.79
CA TYR A 22 -5.82 -23.29 -3.35
C TYR A 22 -6.02 -24.76 -3.01
N ALA A 23 -5.32 -25.27 -2.00
CA ALA A 23 -5.46 -26.63 -1.51
C ALA A 23 -6.73 -26.83 -0.66
N SER A 24 -7.29 -25.76 -0.10
CA SER A 24 -8.54 -25.82 0.68
C SER A 24 -9.33 -24.51 0.64
N GLU A 25 -10.61 -24.58 1.02
CA GLU A 25 -11.45 -23.38 1.18
C GLU A 25 -10.90 -22.45 2.28
N THR A 26 -10.30 -23.02 3.35
CA THR A 26 -9.70 -22.23 4.43
C THR A 26 -8.52 -21.42 3.93
N GLU A 27 -7.63 -22.02 3.15
CA GLU A 27 -6.49 -21.31 2.55
C GLU A 27 -6.96 -20.15 1.65
N ALA A 28 -7.99 -20.37 0.83
CA ALA A 28 -8.56 -19.31 -0.01
C ALA A 28 -9.14 -18.15 0.81
N ILE A 29 -9.77 -18.44 1.95
CA ILE A 29 -10.33 -17.41 2.85
C ILE A 29 -9.21 -16.65 3.56
N GLU A 30 -8.18 -17.36 4.04
CA GLU A 30 -7.04 -16.75 4.73
C GLU A 30 -6.26 -15.82 3.80
N ASP A 31 -6.03 -16.22 2.55
CA ASP A 31 -5.39 -15.38 1.52
C ASP A 31 -6.21 -14.11 1.24
N ALA A 32 -7.54 -14.24 1.09
CA ALA A 32 -8.41 -13.09 0.87
C ALA A 32 -8.41 -12.12 2.07
N LEU A 33 -8.37 -12.64 3.29
CA LEU A 33 -8.28 -11.82 4.51
C LEU A 33 -6.91 -11.14 4.61
N ALA A 34 -5.83 -11.84 4.30
CA ALA A 34 -4.48 -11.27 4.31
C ALA A 34 -4.37 -10.11 3.32
N ALA A 35 -4.92 -10.26 2.11
CA ALA A 35 -4.97 -9.18 1.13
C ALA A 35 -5.77 -7.97 1.63
N MET A 36 -6.94 -8.20 2.24
CA MET A 36 -7.76 -7.11 2.79
C MET A 36 -7.06 -6.37 3.94
N ILE A 37 -6.37 -7.09 4.82
CA ILE A 37 -5.59 -6.48 5.91
C ILE A 37 -4.45 -5.64 5.34
N ALA A 38 -3.72 -6.15 4.35
CA ALA A 38 -2.65 -5.40 3.70
C ALA A 38 -3.16 -4.10 3.04
N ASP A 39 -4.30 -4.17 2.35
CA ASP A 39 -4.95 -3.00 1.75
C ASP A 39 -5.36 -1.98 2.83
N ASP A 40 -5.94 -2.43 3.95
CA ASP A 40 -6.31 -1.56 5.07
C ASP A 40 -5.09 -0.87 5.70
N GLU A 41 -3.98 -1.59 5.88
CA GLU A 41 -2.72 -1.02 6.35
C GLU A 41 -2.19 0.07 5.41
N ASP A 42 -2.28 -0.16 4.10
CA ASP A 42 -1.89 0.82 3.09
C ASP A 42 -2.80 2.06 3.11
N VAL A 43 -4.11 1.87 3.26
CA VAL A 43 -5.07 2.97 3.40
C VAL A 43 -4.76 3.80 4.65
N LEU A 44 -4.51 3.14 5.80
CA LEU A 44 -4.14 3.83 7.04
C LEU A 44 -2.84 4.62 6.88
N ARG A 45 -1.83 4.03 6.24
CA ARG A 45 -0.55 4.69 5.95
C ARG A 45 -0.71 5.92 5.05
N LEU A 46 -1.57 5.84 4.02
CA LEU A 46 -1.85 6.97 3.13
C LEU A 46 -2.62 8.08 3.86
N ARG A 47 -3.62 7.73 4.69
CA ARG A 47 -4.36 8.68 5.53
C ARG A 47 -3.43 9.43 6.48
N GLU A 48 -2.50 8.73 7.11
CA GLU A 48 -1.53 9.36 8.01
C GLU A 48 -0.60 10.33 7.27
N LYS A 49 -0.15 9.96 6.06
CA LYS A 49 0.64 10.87 5.21
C LYS A 49 -0.13 12.12 4.82
N LEU A 50 -1.41 11.99 4.48
CA LEU A 50 -2.28 13.12 4.15
C LEU A 50 -2.46 14.03 5.36
N ARG A 51 -2.82 13.46 6.51
CA ARG A 51 -2.98 14.19 7.78
C ARG A 51 -1.73 15.00 8.11
N ARG A 52 -0.54 14.38 8.02
CA ARG A 52 0.73 15.08 8.24
C ARG A 52 0.99 16.18 7.22
N SER A 53 0.64 15.95 5.95
CA SER A 53 0.80 16.96 4.89
C SER A 53 -0.11 18.17 5.14
N GLU A 54 -1.34 17.95 5.59
CA GLU A 54 -2.27 19.01 5.99
C GLU A 54 -1.72 19.81 7.18
N GLU A 55 -1.13 19.15 8.18
CA GLU A 55 -0.46 19.80 9.31
C GLU A 55 0.76 20.63 8.86
N ASP A 56 1.55 20.12 7.91
CA ASP A 56 2.69 20.83 7.34
C ASP A 56 2.24 22.09 6.58
N ILE A 57 1.14 22.01 5.82
CA ILE A 57 0.51 23.16 5.15
C ILE A 57 0.03 24.18 6.18
N ALA A 58 -0.75 23.73 7.18
CA ALA A 58 -1.32 24.61 8.20
C ALA A 58 -0.23 25.32 9.03
N ALA A 59 0.90 24.66 9.27
CA ALA A 59 2.05 25.23 9.98
C ALA A 59 2.99 26.04 9.07
N GLY A 60 2.70 26.17 7.77
CA GLY A 60 3.55 26.88 6.81
C GLY A 60 4.89 26.19 6.52
N ARG A 61 5.03 24.90 6.84
CA ARG A 61 6.21 24.07 6.53
C ARG A 61 6.21 23.60 5.07
N VAL A 62 5.94 24.53 4.17
CA VAL A 62 5.87 24.30 2.73
C VAL A 62 7.00 25.07 2.04
N VAL A 63 7.50 24.51 0.95
CA VAL A 63 8.50 25.16 0.11
C VAL A 63 7.93 25.35 -1.28
N PRO A 64 8.11 26.51 -1.92
CA PRO A 64 7.74 26.69 -3.32
C PRO A 64 8.50 25.71 -4.20
N ALA A 65 7.79 25.12 -5.17
CA ALA A 65 8.39 24.29 -6.20
C ALA A 65 8.94 25.18 -7.33
N ASP A 66 9.98 25.95 -7.01
CA ASP A 66 10.68 26.84 -7.95
C ASP A 66 11.96 26.20 -8.52
N ASP A 67 12.58 26.86 -9.50
CA ASP A 67 13.82 26.38 -10.13
C ASP A 67 14.93 26.14 -9.09
N ALA A 68 15.03 27.01 -8.08
CA ALA A 68 16.03 26.87 -7.02
C ALA A 68 15.77 25.63 -6.14
N PHE A 69 14.53 25.26 -5.90
CA PHE A 69 14.15 24.02 -5.22
C PHE A 69 14.59 22.79 -6.03
N PHE A 70 14.29 22.76 -7.33
CA PHE A 70 14.67 21.65 -8.19
C PHE A 70 16.19 21.53 -8.37
N ASP A 71 16.90 22.65 -8.47
CA ASP A 71 18.36 22.66 -8.53
C ASP A 71 19.00 22.07 -7.25
N ARG A 72 18.47 22.43 -6.08
CA ARG A 72 18.91 21.82 -4.80
C ARG A 72 18.61 20.33 -4.76
N LEU A 73 17.45 19.92 -5.26
CA LEU A 73 17.04 18.52 -5.30
C LEU A 73 17.97 17.70 -6.22
N HIS A 74 18.26 18.20 -7.42
CA HIS A 74 19.19 17.56 -8.36
C HIS A 74 20.57 17.37 -7.76
N LYS A 75 21.16 18.44 -7.19
CA LYS A 75 22.48 18.36 -6.54
C LYS A 75 22.50 17.30 -5.42
N ARG A 76 21.42 17.20 -4.64
CA ARG A 76 21.30 16.19 -3.58
C ARG A 76 21.23 14.77 -4.14
N VAL A 77 20.46 14.56 -5.21
CA VAL A 77 20.34 13.26 -5.87
C VAL A 77 21.67 12.83 -6.49
N GLU A 78 22.39 13.73 -7.14
CA GLU A 78 23.71 13.48 -7.70
C GLU A 78 24.74 13.07 -6.64
N ALA A 79 24.74 13.76 -5.48
CA ALA A 79 25.63 13.42 -4.37
C ALA A 79 25.37 12.00 -3.84
N ILE A 80 24.10 11.63 -3.63
CA ILE A 80 23.72 10.28 -3.18
C ILE A 80 24.12 9.22 -4.23
N ALA A 81 23.95 9.52 -5.52
CA ALA A 81 24.34 8.61 -6.59
C ALA A 81 25.87 8.42 -6.66
N ALA A 82 26.65 9.46 -6.39
CA ALA A 82 28.10 9.40 -6.33
C ALA A 82 28.62 8.60 -5.14
N GLU A 83 27.96 8.68 -3.98
CA GLU A 83 28.27 7.89 -2.78
C GLU A 83 28.03 6.39 -3.00
N LYS A 84 26.97 6.01 -3.70
CA LYS A 84 26.64 4.60 -3.98
C LYS A 84 27.55 3.92 -5.01
N ARG A 85 28.37 4.68 -5.74
CA ARG A 85 29.30 4.16 -6.77
C ARG A 85 30.73 3.94 -6.25
N LYS A 86 31.02 4.36 -5.01
CA LYS A 86 32.27 4.09 -4.31
C LYS A 86 32.13 2.82 -3.46
#